data_AF-A0A934NAU1-F1
#
_entry.id   AF-A0A934NAU1-F1
#
_cell.length_a   1.000
_cell.length_b   1.000
_cell.length_c   1.000
_cell.angle_alpha   90.00
_cell.angle_beta   90.00
_cell.angle_gamma   90.00
#
_symmetry.space_group_name_H-M   'P 1'
#
loop_
_entity.id
_entity.type
_entity.pdbx_description
1 polymer ?
#
loop_
_entity_poly.entity_id
_entity_poly.type
_entity_poly.pdbx_seq_one_letter_code
_entity_poly.pdbx_strand_id
1 'polypeptide(L)' 'LYDDWCDVYNRLRPHSSLGYMPPAVFAAALINPEPLLRVDH' A
#
# COMPACT_ATOMS: atom_id res chain seq x y z
N LEU A 1 -17.18 -10.20 15.93
CA LEU A 1 -16.96 -9.20 14.86
C LEU A 1 -16.05 -8.12 15.44
N TYR A 2 -14.76 -8.42 15.60
CA TYR A 2 -13.78 -7.48 16.18
C TYR A 2 -12.52 -7.36 15.30
N ASP A 3 -12.50 -7.99 14.13
CA ASP A 3 -11.32 -8.00 13.24
C ASP A 3 -11.46 -7.05 12.05
N ASP A 4 -12.63 -6.43 11.86
CA ASP A 4 -12.87 -5.49 10.75
C ASP A 4 -11.91 -4.30 10.78
N TRP A 5 -11.47 -3.87 11.97
CA TRP A 5 -10.55 -2.74 12.09
C TRP A 5 -9.16 -3.07 11.52
N CYS A 6 -8.68 -4.31 11.66
CA CYS A 6 -7.41 -4.76 11.11
C CYS A 6 -7.45 -4.72 9.58
N ASP A 7 -8.53 -5.23 8.99
CA ASP A 7 -8.70 -5.24 7.54
C ASP A 7 -8.82 -3.83 6.98
N VAL A 8 -9.61 -2.97 7.62
CA VAL A 8 -9.72 -1.55 7.23
C VAL A 8 -8.36 -0.85 7.35
N TYR A 9 -7.63 -1.06 8.43
CA TYR A 9 -6.30 -0.47 8.62
C TYR A 9 -5.31 -0.94 7.56
N ASN A 10 -5.20 -2.25 7.36
CA ASN A 10 -4.17 -2.82 6.49
C ASN A 10 -4.47 -2.66 4.99
N ARG A 11 -5.75 -2.65 4.59
CA ARG A 11 -6.15 -2.71 3.18
C ARG A 11 -6.71 -1.41 2.65
N LEU A 12 -7.32 -0.58 3.49
CA LEU A 12 -8.10 0.58 3.03
C LEU A 12 -7.56 1.93 3.49
N ARG A 13 -6.96 2.00 4.69
CA ARG A 13 -6.57 3.29 5.29
C ARG A 13 -5.21 3.77 4.75
N PRO A 14 -5.13 4.93 4.09
CA PRO A 14 -3.86 5.51 3.67
C PRO A 14 -3.08 6.10 4.85
N HIS A 15 -1.75 6.05 4.77
CA HIS A 15 -0.87 6.65 5.77
C HIS A 15 0.15 7.59 5.12
N SER A 16 0.29 8.80 5.64
CA SER A 16 1.25 9.79 5.12
C SER A 16 2.71 9.30 5.19
N SER A 17 3.05 8.51 6.22
CA SER A 17 4.37 7.87 6.36
C SER A 17 4.67 6.82 5.29
N LEU A 18 3.65 6.33 4.58
CA LEU A 18 3.76 5.36 3.49
C LEU A 18 3.51 6.01 2.12
N GLY A 19 3.65 7.33 2.01
CA GLY A 19 3.37 8.05 0.77
C GLY A 19 1.88 8.08 0.41
N TYR A 20 0.99 8.09 1.41
CA TYR A 20 -0.47 8.00 1.26
C TYR A 20 -0.95 6.70 0.63
N MET A 21 -0.26 5.59 0.89
CA MET A 21 -0.72 4.24 0.54
C MET A 21 -1.22 3.46 1.76
N PRO A 22 -2.14 2.49 1.58
CA PRO A 22 -2.43 1.49 2.60
C PRO A 22 -1.23 0.56 2.86
N PRO A 23 -1.10 -0.01 4.08
CA PRO A 23 0.02 -0.87 4.43
C PRO A 23 0.22 -2.06 3.48
N ALA A 24 -0.86 -2.73 3.06
CA ALA A 24 -0.78 -3.87 2.15
C ALA A 24 -0.25 -3.49 0.76
N VAL A 25 -0.60 -2.29 0.26
CA VAL A 25 -0.12 -1.79 -1.04
C VAL A 25 1.35 -1.44 -0.96
N PHE A 26 1.76 -0.74 0.10
CA PHE A 26 3.17 -0.43 0.33
C PHE A 26 4.02 -1.70 0.46
N ALA A 27 3.57 -2.69 1.23
CA ALA A 27 4.27 -3.97 1.37
C ALA A 27 4.40 -4.72 0.04
N ALA A 28 3.34 -4.74 -0.78
CA ALA A 28 3.37 -5.36 -2.11
C ALA A 28 4.40 -4.68 -3.04
N ALA A 29 4.48 -3.35 -2.99
CA ALA A 29 5.46 -2.58 -3.77
C ALA A 29 6.92 -2.84 -3.34
N LEU A 30 7.16 -3.20 -2.08
CA LEU A 30 8.49 -3.60 -1.61
C LEU A 30 8.91 -5.00 -2.07
N ILE A 31 7.95 -5.92 -2.23
CA ILE A 31 8.21 -7.30 -2.66
C ILE A 31 8.47 -7.37 -4.16
N ASN A 32 7.72 -6.58 -4.94
CA ASN A 32 7.88 -6.47 -6.39
C ASN A 32 8.25 -5.03 -6.76
N PRO A 33 9.52 -4.62 -6.61
CA PRO A 33 10.00 -3.32 -7.02
C PRO A 33 10.16 -3.28 -8.55
N GLU A 34 9.09 -3.53 -9.30
CA GLU A 34 9.08 -3.15 -10.70
C GLU A 34 9.25 -1.62 -10.75
N PRO A 35 10.19 -1.09 -11.56
CA PRO A 35 10.37 0.33 -11.64
C PRO A 35 9.06 0.95 -12.15
N LEU A 36 8.45 1.84 -11.35
CA LEU A 36 7.34 2.72 -11.74
C LEU A 36 7.76 3.74 -12.82
N LEU A 37 8.73 3.38 -13.66
CA LEU A 37 9.38 4.19 -14.66
C LEU A 37 9.42 3.40 -15.96
N ARG A 38 8.25 3.31 -16.59
CA ARG A 38 8.18 3.20 -18.04
C ARG A 38 6.90 3.84 -18.57
N VAL A 39 6.87 5.16 -18.51
CA VAL A 39 6.25 5.93 -19.59
C VAL A 39 7.44 6.49 -20.37
N ASP A 40 7.82 5.76 -21.42
CA ASP A 40 8.78 6.24 -22.41
C ASP A 40 8.17 7.46 -23.13
N HIS A 41 8.94 8.55 -23.21
CA HIS A 41 8.83 9.72 -24.12
C HIS A 41 7.47 10.41 -24.35
#